data_AF-A0A397HKB7-F1
#
_entry.id   AF-A0A397HKB7-F1
#
_cell.length_a   1.000
_cell.length_b   1.000
_cell.length_c   1.000
_cell.angle_alpha   90.00
_cell.angle_beta   90.00
_cell.angle_gamma   90.00
#
_symmetry.space_group_name_H-M   'P 1'
#
loop_
_entity.id
_entity.type
_entity.pdbx_description
1 polymer ?
#
loop_
_entity_poly.entity_id
_entity_poly.type
_entity_poly.pdbx_seq_one_letter_code
_entity_poly.pdbx_strand_id
1 'polypeptide(L)'
;MNMFNLIQTVGMVVVPFLPLFTAITKIVESLNLTRKNAKYNERICNALLDRVEIIQHAVKSLLRKHKENAENFREQNYYHAWVRLIDVLTNIEKFAKDVTQQAGLQKYSNTNVLQQAFDRNIKEFESVCTELQFKIALYSEKQRAIENKQVLEDINNLEKAMSDINDEIKETKSSDHTVAVKSIASPGQKF
;
A
#
# COMPACT_ATOMS: atom_id res chain seq x y z
N MET A 1 -6.85 8.28 26.70
CA MET A 1 -7.37 6.94 27.08
C MET A 1 -6.91 5.95 26.04
N ASN A 2 -6.16 4.90 26.43
CA ASN A 2 -5.63 3.90 25.48
C ASN A 2 -6.73 2.89 25.09
N MET A 3 -6.56 2.17 23.97
CA MET A 3 -7.53 1.19 23.47
C MET A 3 -7.81 0.10 24.53
N PHE A 4 -6.78 -0.32 25.27
CA PHE A 4 -6.86 -1.32 26.34
C PHE A 4 -7.82 -0.96 27.47
N ASN A 5 -7.85 0.30 27.93
CA ASN A 5 -8.75 0.73 28.99
C ASN A 5 -10.21 0.77 28.53
N LEU A 6 -10.45 0.99 27.23
CA LEU A 6 -11.79 0.96 26.65
C LEU A 6 -12.32 -0.48 26.59
N ILE A 7 -11.45 -1.45 26.29
CA ILE A 7 -11.77 -2.88 26.17
C ILE A 7 -12.28 -3.48 27.48
N GLN A 8 -11.74 -3.08 28.64
CA GLN A 8 -12.18 -3.61 29.95
C GLN A 8 -13.61 -3.19 30.34
N THR A 9 -14.19 -2.20 29.66
CA THR A 9 -15.53 -1.65 29.98
C THR A 9 -16.62 -2.16 29.02
N VAL A 10 -16.24 -2.83 27.93
CA VAL A 10 -17.16 -3.21 26.84
C VAL A 10 -17.73 -4.61 27.09
N GLY A 11 -19.05 -4.79 26.97
CA GLY A 11 -19.74 -6.05 27.26
C GLY A 11 -19.29 -7.27 26.43
N MET A 12 -19.65 -8.49 26.87
CA MET A 12 -19.16 -9.78 26.33
C MET A 12 -19.26 -9.97 24.81
N VAL A 13 -20.19 -9.27 24.13
CA VAL A 13 -20.43 -9.43 22.68
C VAL A 13 -19.29 -8.90 21.79
N VAL A 14 -18.45 -7.99 22.29
CA VAL A 14 -17.34 -7.42 21.50
C VAL A 14 -16.05 -8.23 21.62
N VAL A 15 -15.95 -9.10 22.64
CA VAL A 15 -14.76 -9.91 22.93
C VAL A 15 -14.21 -10.64 21.69
N PRO A 16 -15.03 -11.25 20.81
CA PRO A 16 -14.53 -11.92 19.61
C PRO A 16 -13.82 -11.01 18.60
N PHE A 17 -14.09 -9.70 18.62
CA PHE A 17 -13.54 -8.71 17.68
C PHE A 17 -12.21 -8.12 18.15
N LEU A 18 -11.85 -8.28 19.43
CA LEU A 18 -10.64 -7.69 20.02
C LEU A 18 -9.34 -8.11 19.30
N PRO A 19 -9.16 -9.38 18.87
CA PRO A 19 -8.00 -9.75 18.08
C PRO A 19 -7.93 -9.00 16.73
N LEU A 20 -9.08 -8.77 16.08
CA LEU A 20 -9.15 -8.05 14.81
C LEU A 20 -8.77 -6.57 14.99
N PHE A 21 -9.26 -5.92 16.05
CA PHE A 21 -8.88 -4.53 16.37
C PHE A 21 -7.40 -4.39 16.70
N THR A 22 -6.84 -5.40 17.39
CA THR A 22 -5.40 -5.46 17.67
C THR A 22 -4.59 -5.62 16.38
N ALA A 23 -5.05 -6.46 15.45
CA ALA A 23 -4.41 -6.63 14.14
C ALA A 23 -4.37 -5.31 13.34
N ILE A 24 -5.46 -4.54 13.32
CA ILE A 24 -5.51 -3.23 12.66
C ILE A 24 -4.47 -2.27 13.25
N THR A 25 -4.31 -2.29 14.58
CA THR A 25 -3.32 -1.44 15.26
C THR A 25 -1.90 -1.80 14.80
N LYS A 26 -1.57 -3.10 14.77
CA LYS A 26 -0.27 -3.59 14.30
C LYS A 26 -0.01 -3.28 12.82
N ILE A 27 -1.03 -3.39 11.97
CA ILE A 27 -0.91 -3.07 10.54
C ILE A 27 -0.58 -1.58 10.34
N VAL A 28 -1.26 -0.68 11.06
CA VAL A 28 -0.95 0.76 11.01
C VAL A 28 0.47 1.07 11.50
N GLU A 29 0.91 0.43 12.59
CA GLU A 29 2.29 0.58 13.09
C GLU A 29 3.31 0.11 12.04
N SER A 30 3.03 -1.02 11.39
CA SER A 30 3.85 -1.59 10.31
C SER A 30 3.90 -0.68 9.08
N LEU A 31 2.76 -0.12 8.64
CA LEU A 31 2.69 0.84 7.55
C LEU A 31 3.45 2.12 7.89
N ASN A 32 3.32 2.62 9.11
CA ASN A 32 4.08 3.77 9.59
C ASN A 32 5.59 3.52 9.55
N LEU A 33 6.04 2.33 9.95
CA LEU A 33 7.46 1.95 9.85
C LEU A 33 7.91 1.81 8.39
N THR A 34 7.07 1.21 7.54
CA THR A 34 7.32 1.05 6.10
C THR A 34 7.50 2.41 5.43
N ARG A 35 6.60 3.36 5.72
CA ARG A 35 6.68 4.75 5.25
C ARG A 35 7.97 5.43 5.69
N LYS A 36 8.33 5.34 6.98
CA LYS A 36 9.58 5.95 7.51
C LYS A 36 10.85 5.43 6.83
N ASN A 37 10.81 4.18 6.37
CA ASN A 37 11.95 3.51 5.74
C ASN A 37 11.81 3.43 4.21
N ALA A 38 10.84 4.16 3.62
CA ALA A 38 10.57 4.08 2.19
C ALA A 38 11.75 4.67 1.40
N LYS A 39 12.27 3.90 0.44
CA LYS A 39 13.29 4.37 -0.52
C LYS A 39 12.67 4.87 -1.82
N TYR A 40 11.48 4.34 -2.12
CA TYR A 40 10.70 4.65 -3.32
C TYR A 40 9.24 4.81 -2.91
N ASN A 41 8.44 5.41 -3.80
CA ASN A 41 6.99 5.39 -3.74
C ASN A 41 6.39 5.81 -2.38
N GLU A 42 6.98 6.82 -1.74
CA GLU A 42 6.56 7.29 -0.42
C GLU A 42 5.12 7.81 -0.44
N ARG A 43 4.70 8.50 -1.51
CA ARG A 43 3.34 9.03 -1.64
C ARG A 43 2.31 7.91 -1.79
N ILE A 44 2.65 6.84 -2.51
CA ILE A 44 1.81 5.63 -2.55
C ILE A 44 1.65 5.05 -1.14
N CYS A 45 2.75 4.92 -0.39
CA CYS A 45 2.68 4.42 0.98
C CYS A 45 1.87 5.34 1.91
N ASN A 46 1.96 6.68 1.73
CA ASN A 46 1.18 7.66 2.48
C ASN A 46 -0.32 7.53 2.19
N ALA A 47 -0.71 7.45 0.92
CA ALA A 47 -2.11 7.28 0.53
C ALA A 47 -2.75 6.03 1.16
N LEU A 48 -2.01 4.91 1.17
CA LEU A 48 -2.46 3.68 1.81
C LEU A 48 -2.58 3.85 3.33
N LEU A 49 -1.56 4.43 3.97
CA LEU A 49 -1.55 4.64 5.42
C LEU A 49 -2.73 5.53 5.86
N ASP A 50 -2.97 6.66 5.19
CA ASP A 50 -4.05 7.59 5.50
C ASP A 50 -5.42 6.89 5.53
N ARG A 51 -5.67 6.01 4.55
CA ARG A 51 -6.91 5.22 4.48
C ARG A 51 -7.02 4.20 5.61
N VAL A 52 -5.94 3.49 5.92
CA VAL A 52 -5.92 2.47 6.98
C VAL A 52 -6.06 3.13 8.37
N GLU A 53 -5.52 4.34 8.57
CA GLU A 53 -5.69 5.09 9.82
C GLU A 53 -7.15 5.49 10.09
N ILE A 54 -7.94 5.79 9.05
CA ILE A 54 -9.39 6.05 9.20
C ILE A 54 -10.11 4.87 9.87
N ILE A 55 -9.68 3.63 9.60
CA ILE A 55 -10.24 2.43 10.23
C ILE A 55 -10.00 2.44 11.74
N GLN A 56 -8.83 2.90 12.21
CA GLN A 56 -8.60 3.04 13.65
C GLN A 56 -9.57 4.04 14.29
N HIS A 57 -9.88 5.14 13.59
CA HIS A 57 -10.87 6.10 14.06
C HIS A 57 -12.27 5.48 14.11
N ALA A 58 -12.64 4.68 13.11
CA ALA A 58 -13.90 3.93 13.09
C ALA A 58 -13.99 2.93 14.25
N VAL A 59 -12.95 2.12 14.50
CA VAL A 59 -12.87 1.19 15.64
C VAL A 59 -13.05 1.91 16.97
N LYS A 60 -12.32 3.02 17.19
CA LYS A 60 -12.46 3.82 18.41
C LYS A 60 -13.89 4.36 18.59
N SER A 61 -14.54 4.76 17.50
CA SER A 61 -15.93 5.22 17.52
C SER A 61 -16.91 4.10 17.87
N LEU A 62 -16.76 2.93 17.26
CA LEU A 62 -17.58 1.75 17.52
C LEU A 62 -17.48 1.29 18.98
N LEU A 63 -16.27 1.23 19.54
CA LEU A 63 -16.07 0.83 20.93
C LEU A 63 -16.71 1.82 21.92
N ARG A 64 -16.62 3.14 21.64
CA ARG A 64 -17.34 4.14 22.45
C ARG A 64 -18.85 3.96 22.39
N LYS A 65 -19.38 3.58 21.23
CA LYS A 65 -20.81 3.37 20.97
C LYS A 65 -21.20 1.89 21.01
N HIS A 66 -20.49 1.05 21.77
CA HIS A 66 -20.65 -0.40 21.68
C HIS A 66 -22.07 -0.88 22.02
N LYS A 67 -22.79 -0.19 22.92
CA LYS A 67 -24.18 -0.50 23.26
C LYS A 67 -25.12 -0.28 22.06
N GLU A 68 -24.92 0.79 21.30
CA GLU A 68 -25.68 1.11 20.09
C GLU A 68 -25.40 0.11 18.96
N ASN A 69 -24.20 -0.48 18.95
CA ASN A 69 -23.75 -1.43 17.93
C ASN A 69 -23.86 -2.91 18.37
N ALA A 70 -24.49 -3.17 19.53
CA ALA A 70 -24.50 -4.50 20.14
C ALA A 70 -25.14 -5.57 19.23
N GLU A 71 -26.18 -5.21 18.48
CA GLU A 71 -26.82 -6.13 17.53
C GLU A 71 -25.86 -6.52 16.40
N ASN A 72 -25.13 -5.56 15.81
CA ASN A 72 -24.13 -5.87 14.79
C ASN A 72 -23.05 -6.84 15.29
N PHE A 73 -22.61 -6.70 16.55
CA PHE A 73 -21.61 -7.61 17.12
C PHE A 73 -22.12 -9.04 17.33
N ARG A 74 -23.44 -9.27 17.30
CA ARG A 74 -24.04 -10.61 17.34
C ARG A 74 -24.21 -11.22 15.95
N GLU A 75 -24.12 -10.42 14.90
CA GLU A 75 -24.30 -10.87 13.52
C GLU A 75 -23.04 -11.57 13.00
N GLN A 76 -23.19 -12.83 12.60
CA GLN A 76 -22.07 -13.61 12.05
C GLN A 76 -21.52 -13.00 10.76
N ASN A 77 -22.40 -12.48 9.89
CA ASN A 77 -22.01 -11.82 8.66
C ASN A 77 -21.19 -10.54 8.91
N TYR A 78 -21.48 -9.83 10.01
CA TYR A 78 -20.70 -8.68 10.43
C TYR A 78 -19.29 -9.10 10.84
N TYR A 79 -19.15 -10.17 11.63
CA TYR A 79 -17.85 -10.74 11.98
C TYR A 79 -17.04 -11.14 10.74
N HIS A 80 -17.65 -11.81 9.78
CA HIS A 80 -17.00 -12.20 8.53
C HIS A 80 -16.52 -11.01 7.70
N ALA A 81 -17.26 -9.89 7.71
CA ALA A 81 -16.82 -8.65 7.07
C ALA A 81 -15.57 -8.06 7.74
N TRP A 82 -15.44 -8.16 9.07
CA TRP A 82 -14.21 -7.78 9.75
C TRP A 82 -13.03 -8.68 9.43
N VAL A 83 -13.25 -10.00 9.30
CA VAL A 83 -12.18 -10.92 8.87
C VAL A 83 -11.69 -10.55 7.47
N ARG A 84 -12.60 -10.31 6.53
CA ARG A 84 -12.25 -9.81 5.19
C ARG A 84 -11.50 -8.49 5.23
N LEU A 85 -11.88 -7.58 6.14
CA LEU A 85 -11.17 -6.31 6.31
C LEU A 85 -9.71 -6.57 6.71
N ILE A 86 -9.44 -7.48 7.65
CA ILE A 86 -8.07 -7.83 8.03
C ILE A 86 -7.27 -8.38 6.84
N ASP A 87 -7.88 -9.24 6.03
CA ASP A 87 -7.20 -9.79 4.84
C ASP A 87 -6.82 -8.68 3.84
N VAL A 88 -7.75 -7.76 3.57
CA VAL A 88 -7.51 -6.60 2.70
C VAL A 88 -6.41 -5.69 3.26
N LEU A 89 -6.47 -5.37 4.56
CA LEU A 89 -5.45 -4.55 5.21
C LEU A 89 -4.06 -5.21 5.21
N THR A 90 -4.01 -6.54 5.31
CA THR A 90 -2.76 -7.32 5.21
C THR A 90 -2.19 -7.28 3.79
N ASN A 91 -3.05 -7.34 2.77
CA ASN A 91 -2.63 -7.18 1.37
C ASN A 91 -2.08 -5.77 1.12
N ILE A 92 -2.73 -4.74 1.66
CA ILE A 92 -2.24 -3.36 1.61
C ILE A 92 -0.87 -3.23 2.27
N GLU A 93 -0.69 -3.81 3.46
CA GLU A 93 0.60 -3.81 4.17
C GLU A 93 1.71 -4.44 3.33
N LYS A 94 1.44 -5.61 2.73
CA LYS A 94 2.39 -6.31 1.87
C LYS A 94 2.72 -5.50 0.61
N PHE A 95 1.70 -4.94 -0.04
CA PHE A 95 1.88 -4.09 -1.21
C PHE A 95 2.75 -2.87 -0.88
N ALA A 96 2.46 -2.15 0.21
CA ALA A 96 3.25 -1.01 0.66
C ALA A 96 4.72 -1.39 0.89
N LYS A 97 5.00 -2.53 1.53
CA LYS A 97 6.37 -3.02 1.71
C LYS A 97 7.05 -3.33 0.38
N ASP A 98 6.34 -3.97 -0.55
CA ASP A 98 6.90 -4.33 -1.84
C ASP A 98 7.25 -3.09 -2.67
N VAL A 99 6.39 -2.06 -2.71
CA VAL A 99 6.60 -0.88 -3.57
C VAL A 99 7.58 0.13 -2.99
N THR A 100 7.86 0.08 -1.69
CA THR A 100 8.79 1.03 -1.03
C THR A 100 10.22 0.52 -0.94
N GLN A 101 10.45 -0.78 -1.17
CA GLN A 101 11.75 -1.43 -1.02
C GLN A 101 12.23 -2.02 -2.35
N GLN A 102 13.53 -1.87 -2.64
CA GLN A 102 14.15 -2.32 -3.90
C GLN A 102 13.84 -3.79 -4.25
N ALA A 103 13.92 -4.69 -3.26
CA ALA A 103 13.70 -6.13 -3.48
C ALA A 103 12.25 -6.49 -3.86
N GLY A 104 11.28 -5.70 -3.42
CA GLY A 104 9.87 -5.88 -3.79
C GLY A 104 9.51 -5.15 -5.09
N LEU A 105 10.16 -4.00 -5.33
CA LEU A 105 9.82 -3.08 -6.41
C LEU A 105 10.01 -3.69 -7.80
N GLN A 106 10.92 -4.66 -7.94
CA GLN A 106 11.11 -5.43 -9.19
C GLN A 106 9.82 -6.10 -9.71
N LYS A 107 8.87 -6.43 -8.82
CA LYS A 107 7.53 -6.96 -9.18
C LYS A 107 6.70 -5.94 -9.96
N TYR A 108 7.06 -4.67 -9.86
CA TYR A 108 6.37 -3.52 -10.44
C TYR A 108 7.27 -2.75 -11.41
N SER A 109 8.17 -3.47 -12.10
CA SER A 109 8.98 -2.94 -13.21
C SER A 109 8.17 -2.42 -14.40
N ASN A 110 6.87 -2.70 -14.41
CA ASN A 110 5.89 -2.09 -15.28
C ASN A 110 4.98 -1.18 -14.44
N THR A 111 4.99 0.12 -14.71
CA THR A 111 4.20 1.12 -14.00
C THR A 111 2.69 0.92 -14.14
N ASN A 112 2.22 0.31 -15.22
CA ASN A 112 0.81 -0.07 -15.34
C ASN A 112 0.43 -1.18 -14.34
N VAL A 113 1.35 -2.12 -14.06
CA VAL A 113 1.13 -3.16 -13.05
C VAL A 113 1.10 -2.55 -11.65
N LEU A 114 1.95 -1.56 -11.39
CA LEU A 114 1.93 -0.80 -10.14
C LEU A 114 0.59 -0.10 -9.92
N GLN A 115 0.11 0.62 -10.94
CA GLN A 115 -1.15 1.35 -10.87
C GLN A 115 -2.34 0.41 -10.65
N GLN A 116 -2.44 -0.68 -11.43
CA GLN A 116 -3.50 -1.66 -11.28
C GLN A 116 -3.52 -2.31 -9.89
N ALA A 117 -2.33 -2.59 -9.32
CA ALA A 117 -2.22 -3.14 -7.99
C ALA A 117 -2.68 -2.15 -6.91
N PHE A 118 -2.33 -0.87 -7.04
CA PHE A 118 -2.84 0.18 -6.16
C PHE A 118 -4.37 0.29 -6.25
N ASP A 119 -4.91 0.44 -7.45
CA ASP A 119 -6.35 0.58 -7.69
C ASP A 119 -7.15 -0.61 -7.17
N ARG A 120 -6.61 -1.83 -7.34
CA ARG A 120 -7.21 -3.04 -6.80
C ARG A 120 -7.28 -3.02 -5.27
N ASN A 121 -6.18 -2.66 -4.61
CA ASN A 121 -6.16 -2.56 -3.13
C ASN A 121 -7.18 -1.53 -2.64
N ILE A 122 -7.27 -0.36 -3.28
CA ILE A 122 -8.25 0.67 -2.91
C ILE A 122 -9.68 0.17 -3.13
N LYS A 123 -9.96 -0.48 -4.25
CA LYS A 123 -11.29 -1.02 -4.55
C LYS A 123 -11.73 -2.08 -3.54
N GLU A 124 -10.85 -3.04 -3.22
CA GLU A 124 -11.13 -4.08 -2.22
C GLU A 124 -11.36 -3.47 -0.83
N PHE A 125 -10.56 -2.47 -0.44
CA PHE A 125 -10.72 -1.72 0.81
C PHE A 125 -12.06 -0.99 0.89
N GLU A 126 -12.44 -0.26 -0.15
CA GLU A 126 -13.69 0.48 -0.17
C GLU A 126 -14.92 -0.44 -0.22
N SER A 127 -14.81 -1.60 -0.87
CA SER A 127 -15.86 -2.62 -0.89
C SER A 127 -16.16 -3.10 0.53
N VAL A 128 -15.14 -3.54 1.28
CA VAL A 128 -15.35 -4.02 2.65
C VAL A 128 -15.75 -2.90 3.62
N CYS A 129 -15.25 -1.67 3.43
CA CYS A 129 -15.70 -0.51 4.20
C CYS A 129 -17.18 -0.20 3.96
N THR A 130 -17.67 -0.39 2.74
CA THR A 130 -19.09 -0.22 2.40
C THR A 130 -19.96 -1.26 3.12
N GLU A 131 -19.53 -2.52 3.12
CA GLU A 131 -20.20 -3.62 3.84
C GLU A 131 -20.27 -3.35 5.36
N LEU A 132 -19.18 -2.83 5.94
CA LEU A 132 -19.11 -2.45 7.35
C LEU A 132 -19.75 -1.09 7.67
N GLN A 133 -20.30 -0.41 6.66
CA GLN A 133 -20.90 0.93 6.76
C GLN A 133 -19.94 2.03 7.26
N PHE A 134 -18.64 1.88 7.00
CA PHE A 134 -17.60 2.86 7.30
C PHE A 134 -17.54 3.97 6.26
N LYS A 135 -18.61 4.76 6.16
CA LYS A 135 -18.73 5.85 5.18
C LYS A 135 -17.57 6.84 5.23
N ILE A 136 -16.97 7.06 6.41
CA ILE A 136 -15.80 7.94 6.60
C ILE A 136 -14.55 7.47 5.84
N ALA A 137 -14.45 6.17 5.53
CA ALA A 137 -13.35 5.59 4.76
C ALA A 137 -13.54 5.71 3.24
N LEU A 138 -14.69 6.22 2.78
CA LEU A 138 -14.99 6.41 1.37
C LEU A 138 -14.66 7.84 0.96
N TYR A 139 -13.62 8.00 0.15
CA TYR A 139 -13.18 9.32 -0.30
C TYR A 139 -14.17 9.94 -1.27
N SER A 140 -14.45 11.23 -1.05
CA SER A 140 -15.11 12.09 -2.04
C SER A 140 -14.28 12.19 -3.33
N GLU A 141 -14.92 12.59 -4.42
CA GLU A 141 -14.23 12.81 -5.71
C GLU A 141 -13.03 13.74 -5.57
N LYS A 142 -13.16 14.80 -4.77
CA LYS A 142 -12.07 15.75 -4.49
C LYS A 142 -10.89 15.07 -3.78
N GLN A 143 -11.16 14.25 -2.77
CA GLN A 143 -10.11 13.52 -2.06
C GLN A 143 -9.42 12.50 -2.98
N ARG A 144 -10.18 11.77 -3.79
CA ARG A 144 -9.63 10.84 -4.79
C ARG A 144 -8.75 11.56 -5.82
N ALA A 145 -9.15 12.73 -6.30
CA ALA A 145 -8.35 13.49 -7.25
C ALA A 145 -7.00 13.93 -6.66
N ILE A 146 -6.98 14.34 -5.39
CA ILE A 146 -5.75 14.70 -4.67
C ILE A 146 -4.84 13.47 -4.49
N GLU A 147 -5.41 12.37 -4.02
CA GLU A 147 -4.69 11.10 -3.85
C GLU A 147 -4.11 10.59 -5.18
N ASN A 148 -4.92 10.55 -6.23
CA ASN A 148 -4.49 10.09 -7.55
C ASN A 148 -3.33 10.93 -8.10
N LYS A 149 -3.34 12.25 -7.87
CA LYS A 149 -2.23 13.11 -8.27
C LYS A 149 -0.93 12.71 -7.54
N GLN A 150 -1.00 12.47 -6.24
CA GLN A 150 0.16 12.07 -5.44
C GLN A 150 0.69 10.69 -5.85
N VAL A 151 -0.20 9.72 -6.09
CA VAL A 151 0.16 8.39 -6.57
C VAL A 151 0.82 8.44 -7.94
N LEU A 152 0.27 9.25 -8.85
CA LEU A 152 0.81 9.40 -10.20
C LEU A 152 2.19 10.05 -10.22
N GLU A 153 2.49 10.97 -9.30
CA GLU A 153 3.85 11.53 -9.16
C GLU A 153 4.89 10.43 -8.89
N ASP A 154 4.60 9.48 -8.01
CA ASP A 154 5.50 8.36 -7.72
C ASP A 154 5.63 7.39 -8.90
N ILE A 155 4.52 7.08 -9.57
CA ILE A 155 4.51 6.24 -10.77
C ILE A 155 5.39 6.85 -11.87
N ASN A 156 5.24 8.15 -12.15
CA ASN A 156 6.03 8.85 -13.16
C ASN A 156 7.53 8.92 -12.78
N ASN A 157 7.83 9.14 -11.50
CA ASN A 157 9.22 9.12 -11.02
C ASN A 157 9.87 7.76 -11.23
N LEU A 158 9.12 6.67 -10.98
CA LEU A 158 9.58 5.32 -11.20
C LEU A 158 9.80 5.02 -12.69
N GLU A 159 8.86 5.42 -13.55
CA GLU A 159 8.98 5.26 -15.00
C GLU A 159 10.22 5.95 -15.55
N LYS A 160 10.46 7.19 -15.12
CA LYS A 160 11.64 7.96 -15.51
C LYS A 160 12.93 7.27 -15.05
N ALA A 161 13.01 6.86 -13.80
CA ALA A 161 14.18 6.18 -13.26
C ALA A 161 14.51 4.87 -14.02
N MET A 162 13.47 4.13 -14.45
CA MET A 162 13.66 2.93 -15.28
C MET A 162 14.14 3.26 -16.69
N SER A 163 13.65 4.34 -17.29
CA SER A 163 14.12 4.81 -18.61
C SER A 163 15.59 5.20 -18.56
N ASP A 164 15.98 6.00 -17.56
CA ASP A 164 17.35 6.49 -17.39
C ASP A 164 18.34 5.30 -17.27
N ILE A 165 18.01 4.29 -16.45
CA ILE A 165 18.81 3.05 -16.32
C ILE A 165 18.92 2.29 -17.66
N ASN A 166 17.82 2.20 -18.42
CA ASN A 166 17.82 1.48 -19.69
C ASN A 166 18.69 2.18 -20.74
N ASP A 167 18.74 3.51 -20.74
CA ASP A 167 19.56 4.27 -21.68
C ASP A 167 21.05 4.19 -21.31
N GLU A 168 21.41 4.27 -20.02
CA GLU A 168 22.78 4.01 -19.54
C GLU A 168 23.28 2.60 -19.93
N ILE A 169 22.42 1.58 -19.84
CA ILE A 169 22.75 0.19 -20.26
C ILE A 169 22.97 0.10 -21.79
N LYS A 170 22.26 0.88 -22.60
CA LYS A 170 22.48 0.91 -24.05
C LYS A 170 23.79 1.61 -24.41
N GLU A 171 24.10 2.73 -23.77
CA GLU A 171 25.33 3.48 -23.97
C GLU A 171 26.58 2.66 -23.63
N THR A 172 26.56 1.94 -22.50
CA THR A 172 27.64 1.02 -22.10
C THR A 172 27.85 -0.13 -23.09
N LYS A 173 26.76 -0.75 -23.59
CA LYS A 173 26.86 -1.80 -24.62
C LYS A 173 27.43 -1.29 -25.96
N SER A 174 27.09 -0.06 -26.36
CA SER A 174 27.57 0.53 -27.61
C SER A 174 29.05 0.95 -27.56
N SER A 175 29.52 1.42 -26.41
CA SER A 175 30.93 1.77 -26.19
C SER A 175 31.84 0.53 -26.18
N ASP A 176 31.42 -0.58 -25.57
CA ASP A 176 32.16 -1.85 -25.60
C ASP A 176 32.31 -2.42 -27.03
N HIS A 177 31.28 -2.30 -27.88
CA HIS A 177 31.36 -2.69 -29.29
C HIS A 177 32.33 -1.79 -30.08
N THR A 178 32.38 -0.50 -29.77
CA THR A 178 33.25 0.46 -30.48
C THR A 178 34.73 0.25 -30.16
N VAL A 179 35.05 -0.15 -28.93
CA VAL A 179 36.43 -0.49 -28.51
C VAL A 179 36.89 -1.82 -29.15
N ALA A 180 36.02 -2.82 -29.21
CA ALA A 180 36.34 -4.10 -29.86
C ALA A 180 36.61 -3.96 -31.37
N VAL A 181 35.83 -3.15 -32.09
CA VAL A 181 36.03 -2.94 -33.55
C VAL A 181 37.33 -2.17 -33.84
N LYS A 182 37.74 -1.21 -32.99
CA LYS A 182 39.00 -0.48 -33.16
C LYS A 182 40.25 -1.32 -32.88
N SER A 183 40.15 -2.39 -32.07
CA SER A 183 41.29 -3.30 -31.82
C SER A 183 41.54 -4.31 -32.94
N ILE A 184 40.58 -4.52 -33.85
CA ILE A 184 40.69 -5.50 -34.94
C ILE A 184 41.19 -4.83 -36.24
N ALA A 185 41.04 -3.51 -36.37
CA ALA A 185 41.56 -2.74 -37.49
C ALA A 185 42.90 -2.07 -37.15
N SER A 186 44.00 -2.84 -37.22
CA SER A 186 45.35 -2.26 -37.39
C SER A 186 46.02 -2.86 -38.63
N PRO A 187 46.61 -2.04 -39.51
CA PRO A 187 46.90 -2.41 -40.90
C PRO A 187 48.25 -3.10 -41.03
N GLY A 188 48.22 -4.40 -41.28
CA GLY A 188 49.41 -5.17 -41.66
C GLY A 188 49.30 -5.66 -43.10
N GLN A 189 49.94 -4.96 -44.03
CA GLN A 189 50.85 -5.54 -45.03
C GLN A 189 51.28 -4.47 -46.06
N LYS A 190 52.45 -3.87 -45.79
CA LYS A 190 53.38 -3.45 -46.84
C LYS A 190 54.44 -4.54 -46.93
N PHE A 191 54.50 -5.23 -48.06
CA PHE A 191 55.73 -5.67 -48.72
C PHE A 191 55.45 -5.75 -50.21
#